data_AF-A0A920JLT1-F1
#
_entry.id   AF-A0A920JLT1-F1
#
_cell.length_a   1.000
_cell.length_b   1.000
_cell.length_c   1.000
_cell.angle_alpha   90.00
_cell.angle_beta   90.00
_cell.angle_gamma   90.00
#
_symmetry.space_group_name_H-M   'P 1'
#
loop_
_entity.id
_entity.type
_entity.pdbx_description
1 polymer ?
#
loop_
_entity_poly.entity_id
_entity_poly.type
_entity_poly.pdbx_seq_one_letter_code
_entity_poly.pdbx_strand_id
1 'polypeptide(L)'
;MKNKNIYSQQDVDRFSSLAYLFSLGLGVKNLSVIKSMSDRGVGFFETYFQITDNDPEEIKIAIDKFSDIFGELHIRRFIAFYLFSIILFTNIAYASEVDEELLTTEYYLSYDLDNDQLMYFRNINEIIAPASLTKLMTSLILIENYNLSDYIEISLPSDYMYEGKVAYLKSGQKMTVESFLEFILIYSANDACFAVVELFTENTDDFFNLMNKKTQELGMNNTNFKNPDGLDQEGHFTTLNDLLILSKELSTIMNCYR
;
A
#
# COMPACT_ATOMS: atom_id res chain seq x y z
N MET A 1 20.45 -35.41 12.33
CA MET A 1 20.41 -34.89 13.72
C MET A 1 21.25 -33.61 13.74
N LYS A 2 20.66 -32.41 13.58
CA LYS A 2 20.36 -31.41 14.65
C LYS A 2 21.46 -31.34 15.73
N ASN A 3 22.36 -30.35 15.68
CA ASN A 3 22.27 -28.97 16.20
C ASN A 3 22.42 -28.86 17.73
N LYS A 4 23.48 -28.20 18.21
CA LYS A 4 23.45 -27.02 19.12
C LYS A 4 24.77 -26.85 19.87
N ASN A 5 25.55 -25.85 19.45
CA ASN A 5 26.34 -24.98 20.33
C ASN A 5 26.57 -23.70 19.51
N ILE A 6 25.61 -22.79 19.54
CA ILE A 6 25.51 -21.67 18.59
C ILE A 6 26.22 -20.41 19.08
N TYR A 7 26.75 -20.36 20.31
CA TYR A 7 27.38 -19.14 20.82
C TYR A 7 28.68 -19.44 21.57
N SER A 8 29.73 -18.69 21.25
CA SER A 8 31.01 -18.71 21.97
C SER A 8 30.89 -17.98 23.31
N GLN A 9 31.82 -18.19 24.24
CA GLN A 9 31.82 -17.47 25.52
C GLN A 9 31.87 -15.94 25.33
N GLN A 10 32.56 -15.49 24.28
CA GLN A 10 32.59 -14.08 23.86
C GLN A 10 31.23 -13.54 23.41
N ASP A 11 30.36 -14.40 22.85
CA ASP A 11 29.01 -14.02 22.46
C ASP A 11 28.10 -13.92 23.70
N VAL A 12 28.26 -14.83 24.67
CA VAL A 12 27.53 -14.81 25.95
C VAL A 12 27.87 -13.55 26.76
N ASP A 13 29.14 -13.16 26.79
CA ASP A 13 29.60 -11.96 27.51
C ASP A 13 29.12 -10.67 26.81
N ARG A 14 29.05 -10.67 25.48
CA ARG A 14 28.43 -9.59 24.68
C ARG A 14 26.94 -9.45 24.95
N PHE A 15 26.19 -10.56 24.97
CA PHE A 15 24.75 -10.55 25.22
C PHE A 15 24.41 -10.12 26.65
N SER A 16 25.21 -10.52 27.63
CA SER A 16 25.03 -10.14 29.03
C SER A 16 25.31 -8.65 29.26
N SER A 17 26.33 -8.11 28.59
CA SER A 17 26.66 -6.67 28.62
C SER A 17 25.59 -5.82 27.93
N LEU A 18 25.02 -6.29 26.81
CA LEU A 18 23.91 -5.66 26.11
C LEU A 18 22.62 -5.66 26.95
N ALA A 19 22.30 -6.78 27.61
CA ALA A 19 21.14 -6.88 28.49
C ALA A 19 21.23 -5.91 29.69
N TYR A 20 22.43 -5.75 30.26
CA TYR A 20 22.66 -4.81 31.35
C TYR A 20 22.53 -3.34 30.91
N LEU A 21 23.06 -2.97 29.74
CA LEU A 21 22.94 -1.61 29.20
C LEU A 21 21.49 -1.24 28.85
N PHE A 22 20.71 -2.18 28.32
CA PHE A 22 19.27 -2.01 28.10
C PHE A 22 18.50 -1.87 29.42
N SER A 23 18.91 -2.59 30.48
CA SER A 23 18.27 -2.48 31.81
C SER A 23 18.46 -1.10 32.48
N LEU A 24 19.49 -0.36 32.07
CA LEU A 24 19.81 1.00 32.57
C LEU A 24 19.34 2.11 31.62
N GLY A 25 18.70 1.79 30.49
CA GLY A 25 18.14 2.75 29.53
C GLY A 25 19.16 3.53 28.70
N LEU A 26 20.42 3.06 28.63
CA LEU A 26 21.50 3.75 27.93
C LEU A 26 21.78 3.06 26.58
N GLY A 27 21.48 3.75 25.48
CA GLY A 27 21.70 3.25 24.12
C GLY A 27 23.18 3.14 23.73
N VAL A 28 23.42 2.45 22.60
CA VAL A 28 24.70 1.91 22.07
C VAL A 28 25.82 2.95 21.79
N LYS A 29 25.64 4.24 22.11
CA LYS A 29 26.55 5.32 21.67
C LYS A 29 27.83 5.54 22.49
N ASN A 30 28.06 4.78 23.58
CA ASN A 30 29.23 5.00 24.47
C ASN A 30 30.24 3.84 24.51
N LEU A 31 30.57 3.24 23.36
CA LEU A 31 31.62 2.20 23.27
C LEU A 31 33.04 2.69 23.61
N SER A 32 33.33 3.99 23.46
CA SER A 32 34.66 4.57 23.72
C SER A 32 35.03 4.59 25.22
N VAL A 33 34.03 4.74 26.10
CA VAL A 33 34.22 4.72 27.56
C VAL A 33 34.54 3.31 28.05
N ILE A 34 33.91 2.29 27.45
CA ILE A 34 34.07 0.88 27.82
C ILE A 34 35.46 0.36 27.43
N LYS A 35 35.97 0.74 26.25
CA LYS A 35 37.34 0.37 25.82
C LYS A 35 38.41 0.91 26.78
N SER A 36 38.22 2.14 27.27
CA SER A 36 39.10 2.75 28.29
C SER A 36 39.08 2.04 29.65
N MET A 37 38.02 1.31 29.99
CA MET A 37 37.91 0.59 31.28
C MET A 37 38.46 -0.84 31.16
N SER A 38 38.28 -1.48 30.00
CA SER A 38 38.88 -2.79 29.67
C SER A 38 40.41 -2.72 29.60
N ASP A 39 40.96 -1.68 28.95
CA ASP A 39 42.42 -1.51 28.80
C ASP A 39 43.13 -1.23 30.14
N ARG A 40 42.38 -0.93 31.21
CA ARG A 40 42.90 -0.69 32.57
C ARG A 40 42.73 -1.88 33.53
N GLY A 41 42.32 -3.04 33.04
CA GLY A 41 42.29 -4.28 33.83
C GLY A 41 41.36 -4.25 35.05
N VAL A 42 40.29 -3.47 35.00
CA VAL A 42 39.36 -3.35 36.14
C VAL A 42 38.38 -4.53 36.11
N GLY A 43 38.74 -5.62 36.78
CA GLY A 43 37.82 -6.67 37.18
C GLY A 43 36.82 -6.10 38.19
N PHE A 44 35.68 -5.62 37.71
CA PHE A 44 34.71 -4.87 38.53
C PHE A 44 34.12 -5.69 39.68
N PHE A 45 34.19 -7.02 39.62
CA PHE A 45 33.70 -7.90 40.69
C PHE A 45 34.72 -8.24 41.78
N GLU A 46 36.03 -8.22 41.51
CA GLU A 46 37.05 -8.53 42.53
C GLU A 46 37.40 -7.34 43.44
N THR A 47 37.13 -6.10 43.00
CA THR A 47 37.55 -4.90 43.75
C THR A 47 36.49 -4.40 44.74
N TYR A 48 35.20 -4.71 44.55
CA TYR A 48 34.15 -4.22 45.46
C TYR A 48 33.91 -5.12 46.67
N PHE A 49 34.37 -6.37 46.59
CA PHE A 49 34.27 -7.34 47.67
C PHE A 49 35.61 -8.08 47.76
N GLN A 50 36.55 -7.55 48.53
CA GLN A 50 37.56 -8.41 49.14
C GLN A 50 36.88 -9.28 50.21
N ILE A 51 36.03 -10.23 49.78
CA ILE A 51 35.56 -11.30 50.66
C ILE A 51 36.68 -12.33 50.67
N THR A 52 37.70 -12.03 51.45
CA THR A 52 38.63 -13.05 51.94
C THR A 52 38.03 -13.58 53.23
N ASP A 53 37.52 -14.80 53.15
CA ASP A 53 36.93 -15.64 54.21
C ASP A 53 35.40 -15.71 54.27
N ASN A 54 34.92 -16.95 54.38
CA ASN A 54 33.51 -17.37 54.38
C ASN A 54 32.80 -16.98 55.69
N ASP A 55 32.71 -15.68 56.04
CA ASP A 55 31.90 -15.22 57.18
C ASP A 55 30.43 -14.99 56.75
N PRO A 56 29.46 -15.78 57.25
CA PRO A 56 28.06 -15.65 56.89
C PRO A 56 27.41 -14.31 57.28
N GLU A 57 27.94 -13.59 58.29
CA GLU A 57 27.39 -12.29 58.73
C GLU A 57 27.74 -11.17 57.75
N GLU A 58 28.95 -11.16 57.18
CA GLU A 58 29.33 -10.16 56.16
C GLU A 58 28.56 -10.36 54.85
N ILE A 59 28.32 -11.62 54.45
CA ILE A 59 27.48 -11.96 53.29
C ILE A 59 26.05 -11.48 53.51
N LYS A 60 25.51 -11.65 54.72
CA LYS A 60 24.16 -11.21 55.07
C LYS A 60 24.02 -9.68 55.06
N ILE A 61 25.00 -8.96 55.60
CA ILE A 61 25.03 -7.48 55.55
C ILE A 61 25.16 -6.97 54.11
N ALA A 62 25.93 -7.66 53.26
CA ALA A 62 26.03 -7.33 51.84
C ALA A 62 24.70 -7.56 51.11
N ILE A 63 23.99 -8.66 51.39
CA ILE A 63 22.67 -8.98 50.83
C ILE A 63 21.60 -7.99 51.32
N ASP A 64 21.61 -7.60 52.59
CA ASP A 64 20.64 -6.63 53.14
C ASP A 64 20.87 -5.23 52.55
N LYS A 65 22.13 -4.80 52.41
CA LYS A 65 22.46 -3.56 51.69
C LYS A 65 22.10 -3.62 50.21
N PHE A 66 22.24 -4.78 49.57
CA PHE A 66 21.79 -5.00 48.20
C PHE A 66 20.26 -4.88 48.12
N SER A 67 19.53 -5.52 49.05
CA SER A 67 18.07 -5.47 49.15
C SER A 67 17.56 -4.04 49.33
N ASP A 68 18.21 -3.22 50.15
CA ASP A 68 17.84 -1.81 50.36
C ASP A 68 18.10 -0.92 49.12
N ILE A 69 19.14 -1.21 48.34
CA ILE A 69 19.43 -0.52 47.08
C ILE A 69 18.35 -0.82 46.02
N PHE A 70 17.74 -2.01 46.05
CA PHE A 70 16.82 -2.48 45.02
C PHE A 70 15.32 -2.48 45.41
N GLY A 71 14.98 -2.38 46.70
CA GLY A 71 13.64 -2.69 47.23
C GLY A 71 12.49 -1.74 46.88
N GLU A 72 12.68 -0.41 46.94
CA GLU A 72 11.56 0.53 46.76
C GLU A 72 11.67 1.45 45.54
N LEU A 73 12.90 1.84 45.15
CA LEU A 73 13.12 2.76 44.03
C LEU A 73 12.77 2.14 42.66
N HIS A 74 12.99 0.82 42.51
CA HIS A 74 12.74 0.14 41.23
C HIS A 74 11.26 -0.16 41.03
N ILE A 75 10.49 -0.49 42.07
CA ILE A 75 9.04 -0.72 41.92
C ILE A 75 8.34 0.56 41.48
N ARG A 76 8.65 1.71 42.08
CA ARG A 76 8.06 3.00 41.66
C ARG A 76 8.47 3.39 40.23
N ARG A 77 9.73 3.14 39.83
CA ARG A 77 10.21 3.41 38.46
C ARG A 77 9.65 2.43 37.44
N PHE A 78 9.44 1.17 37.82
CA PHE A 78 8.85 0.14 36.97
C PHE A 78 7.34 0.36 36.80
N ILE A 79 6.63 0.73 37.87
CA ILE A 79 5.23 1.18 37.78
C ILE A 79 5.14 2.45 36.94
N ALA A 80 6.04 3.43 37.13
CA ALA A 80 6.06 4.64 36.30
C ALA A 80 6.35 4.32 34.83
N PHE A 81 7.26 3.39 34.54
CA PHE A 81 7.57 2.95 33.17
C PHE A 81 6.42 2.15 32.56
N TYR A 82 5.74 1.31 33.34
CA TYR A 82 4.56 0.56 32.93
C TYR A 82 3.39 1.50 32.63
N LEU A 83 3.11 2.47 33.52
CA LEU A 83 2.11 3.51 33.29
C LEU A 83 2.47 4.40 32.09
N PHE A 84 3.74 4.78 31.93
CA PHE A 84 4.23 5.53 30.77
C PHE A 84 4.11 4.72 29.47
N SER A 85 4.37 3.42 29.52
CA SER A 85 4.19 2.53 28.36
C SER A 85 2.72 2.40 27.99
N ILE A 86 1.80 2.30 28.96
CA ILE A 86 0.35 2.32 28.71
C ILE A 86 -0.05 3.62 28.00
N ILE A 87 0.48 4.77 28.43
CA ILE A 87 0.22 6.08 27.80
C ILE A 87 0.77 6.14 26.36
N LEU A 88 1.91 5.50 26.07
CA LEU A 88 2.48 5.41 24.72
C LEU A 88 1.70 4.44 23.80
N PHE A 89 1.02 3.44 24.35
CA PHE A 89 0.20 2.49 23.60
C PHE A 89 -1.26 2.91 23.43
N THR A 90 -1.74 3.94 24.14
CA THR A 90 -3.09 4.52 23.96
C THR A 90 -3.14 5.57 22.84
N ASN A 91 -2.39 5.39 21.75
CA ASN A 91 -2.66 6.14 20.53
C ASN A 91 -3.99 5.64 19.96
N ILE A 92 -5.09 6.14 20.50
CA ILE A 92 -6.42 6.02 19.92
C ILE A 92 -6.34 6.85 18.64
N ALA A 93 -6.15 6.17 17.51
CA ALA A 93 -6.33 6.79 16.21
C ALA A 93 -7.82 7.11 16.09
N TYR A 94 -8.17 8.39 16.23
CA TYR A 94 -9.49 8.86 15.92
C TYR A 94 -9.59 8.97 14.40
N ALA A 95 -10.30 8.03 13.78
CA ALA A 95 -10.82 8.26 12.44
C ALA A 95 -11.96 9.28 12.58
N SER A 96 -11.71 10.53 12.21
CA SER A 96 -12.79 11.48 11.98
C SER A 96 -13.47 11.11 10.67
N GLU A 97 -14.79 11.00 10.68
CA GLU A 97 -15.55 10.98 9.42
C GLU A 97 -15.18 12.22 8.60
N VAL A 98 -15.07 12.05 7.29
CA VAL A 98 -14.83 13.18 6.39
C VAL A 98 -15.99 14.14 6.56
N ASP A 99 -15.69 15.38 6.95
CA ASP A 99 -16.70 16.43 6.99
C ASP A 99 -17.27 16.60 5.57
N GLU A 100 -18.58 16.35 5.42
CA GLU A 100 -19.25 16.45 4.12
C GLU A 100 -19.09 17.85 3.50
N GLU A 101 -18.85 18.87 4.32
CA GLU A 101 -18.61 20.26 3.88
C GLU A 101 -17.29 20.43 3.09
N LEU A 102 -16.38 19.44 3.11
CA LEU A 102 -15.13 19.45 2.32
C LEU A 102 -15.31 18.94 0.88
N LEU A 103 -16.39 18.21 0.57
CA LEU A 103 -16.61 17.64 -0.75
C LEU A 103 -17.33 18.65 -1.65
N THR A 104 -16.74 18.96 -2.80
CA THR A 104 -17.31 19.88 -3.80
C THR A 104 -18.24 19.20 -4.81
N THR A 105 -18.44 17.88 -4.68
CA THR A 105 -19.26 17.06 -5.57
C THR A 105 -20.31 16.29 -4.79
N GLU A 106 -21.49 16.18 -5.39
CA GLU A 106 -22.59 15.37 -4.87
C GLU A 106 -22.49 13.89 -5.31
N TYR A 107 -21.53 13.55 -6.18
CA TYR A 107 -21.32 12.21 -6.71
C TYR A 107 -19.94 11.72 -6.28
N TYR A 108 -19.91 10.73 -5.39
CA TYR A 108 -18.66 10.11 -4.96
C TYR A 108 -18.90 8.67 -4.52
N LEU A 109 -17.86 7.86 -4.66
CA LEU A 109 -17.81 6.48 -4.21
C LEU A 109 -16.38 6.16 -3.79
N SER A 110 -16.22 5.56 -2.62
CA SER A 110 -14.99 5.01 -2.09
C SER A 110 -15.23 3.57 -1.68
N TYR A 111 -14.35 2.68 -2.12
CA TYR A 111 -14.49 1.23 -1.98
C TYR A 111 -13.20 0.61 -1.49
N ASP A 112 -13.32 -0.29 -0.52
CA ASP A 112 -12.24 -1.14 -0.04
C ASP A 112 -12.25 -2.46 -0.83
N LEU A 113 -11.23 -2.64 -1.68
CA LEU A 113 -11.08 -3.83 -2.51
C LEU A 113 -10.72 -5.09 -1.70
N ASP A 114 -9.97 -4.95 -0.61
CA ASP A 114 -9.51 -6.09 0.19
C ASP A 114 -10.62 -6.66 1.07
N ASN A 115 -11.47 -5.76 1.60
CA ASN A 115 -12.61 -6.12 2.46
C ASN A 115 -13.95 -6.21 1.70
N ASP A 116 -13.96 -5.97 0.39
CA ASP A 116 -15.15 -5.94 -0.47
C ASP A 116 -16.26 -5.03 0.10
N GLN A 117 -15.88 -3.84 0.58
CA GLN A 117 -16.77 -2.97 1.36
C GLN A 117 -16.86 -1.55 0.78
N LEU A 118 -18.09 -1.08 0.61
CA LEU A 118 -18.39 0.33 0.30
C LEU A 118 -18.19 1.20 1.54
N MET A 119 -17.35 2.24 1.45
CA MET A 119 -16.96 3.07 2.60
C MET A 119 -17.72 4.40 2.63
N TYR A 120 -17.46 5.26 1.66
CA TYR A 120 -18.07 6.59 1.55
C TYR A 120 -18.72 6.73 0.19
N PHE A 121 -19.99 7.11 0.14
CA PHE A 121 -20.71 7.18 -1.11
C PHE A 121 -21.88 8.16 -1.08
N ARG A 122 -22.17 8.79 -2.22
CA ARG A 122 -23.36 9.60 -2.45
C ARG A 122 -23.75 9.57 -3.93
N ASN A 123 -25.06 9.50 -4.19
CA ASN A 123 -25.65 9.51 -5.54
C ASN A 123 -25.04 8.48 -6.51
N ILE A 124 -24.65 7.32 -6.00
CA ILE A 124 -23.88 6.33 -6.77
C ILE A 124 -24.70 5.57 -7.82
N ASN A 125 -26.03 5.64 -7.74
CA ASN A 125 -26.96 5.06 -8.71
C ASN A 125 -27.52 6.09 -9.69
N GLU A 126 -27.15 7.37 -9.55
CA GLU A 126 -27.63 8.42 -10.42
C GLU A 126 -26.91 8.38 -11.77
N ILE A 127 -27.65 8.69 -12.83
CA ILE A 127 -27.14 8.72 -14.19
C ILE A 127 -26.21 9.93 -14.35
N ILE A 128 -24.97 9.67 -14.74
CA ILE A 128 -23.94 10.67 -14.98
C ILE A 128 -23.27 10.46 -16.34
N ALA A 129 -22.68 11.52 -16.89
CA ALA A 129 -21.76 11.38 -18.02
C ALA A 129 -20.45 10.75 -17.51
N PRO A 130 -19.95 9.66 -18.14
CA PRO A 130 -18.72 8.99 -17.71
C PRO A 130 -17.45 9.82 -17.98
N ALA A 131 -17.50 10.74 -18.95
CA ALA A 131 -16.31 11.38 -19.52
C ALA A 131 -15.24 10.33 -19.85
N SER A 132 -13.94 10.66 -19.70
CA SER A 132 -12.85 9.73 -20.02
C SER A 132 -12.81 8.45 -19.17
N LEU A 133 -13.67 8.26 -18.17
CA LEU A 133 -13.83 6.95 -17.51
C LEU A 133 -14.36 5.89 -18.49
N THR A 134 -14.99 6.29 -19.60
CA THR A 134 -15.34 5.41 -20.73
C THR A 134 -14.14 4.60 -21.23
N LYS A 135 -12.94 5.18 -21.18
CA LYS A 135 -11.71 4.52 -21.64
C LYS A 135 -11.38 3.25 -20.85
N LEU A 136 -11.90 3.11 -19.63
CA LEU A 136 -11.80 1.86 -18.85
C LEU A 136 -12.46 0.69 -19.58
N MET A 137 -13.62 0.91 -20.21
CA MET A 137 -14.31 -0.14 -20.99
C MET A 137 -13.53 -0.47 -22.26
N THR A 138 -13.03 0.55 -22.96
CA THR A 138 -12.19 0.38 -24.15
C THR A 138 -10.91 -0.40 -23.82
N SER A 139 -10.26 -0.10 -22.70
CA SER A 139 -9.09 -0.85 -22.20
C SER A 139 -9.43 -2.27 -21.80
N LEU A 140 -10.57 -2.50 -21.14
CA LEU A 140 -11.02 -3.84 -20.77
C LEU A 140 -11.13 -4.75 -21.99
N ILE A 141 -11.83 -4.29 -23.04
CA ILE A 141 -12.00 -5.04 -24.29
C ILE A 141 -10.63 -5.38 -24.92
N LEU A 142 -9.69 -4.44 -24.91
CA LEU A 142 -8.35 -4.67 -25.42
C LEU A 142 -7.62 -5.79 -24.66
N ILE A 143 -7.57 -5.71 -23.32
CA ILE A 143 -6.78 -6.65 -22.50
C ILE A 143 -7.42 -8.04 -22.34
N GLU A 144 -8.73 -8.17 -22.60
CA GLU A 144 -9.39 -9.48 -22.68
C GLU A 144 -8.96 -10.27 -23.92
N ASN A 145 -8.47 -9.59 -24.97
CA ASN A 145 -8.18 -10.21 -26.27
C ASN A 145 -6.70 -10.19 -26.64
N TYR A 146 -5.88 -9.42 -25.92
CA TYR A 146 -4.45 -9.32 -26.14
C TYR A 146 -3.66 -9.40 -24.82
N ASN A 147 -2.48 -10.01 -24.88
CA ASN A 147 -1.52 -9.95 -23.78
C ASN A 147 -0.78 -8.61 -23.80
N LEU A 148 -0.33 -8.16 -22.63
CA LEU A 148 0.44 -6.90 -22.50
C LEU A 148 1.69 -6.85 -23.39
N SER A 149 2.34 -7.99 -23.62
CA SER A 149 3.53 -8.11 -24.47
C SER A 149 3.24 -8.18 -25.97
N ASP A 150 1.98 -8.34 -26.37
CA ASP A 150 1.63 -8.46 -27.78
C ASP A 150 1.86 -7.14 -28.49
N TYR A 151 2.39 -7.21 -29.72
CA TYR A 151 2.55 -6.04 -30.57
C TYR A 151 1.29 -5.81 -31.40
N ILE A 152 0.79 -4.59 -31.34
CA ILE A 152 -0.31 -4.12 -32.19
C ILE A 152 0.22 -3.08 -33.17
N GLU A 153 -0.37 -3.06 -34.36
CA GLU A 153 -0.14 -2.04 -35.36
C GLU A 153 -1.29 -1.02 -35.30
N ILE A 154 -0.94 0.25 -35.13
CA ILE A 154 -1.94 1.31 -34.99
C ILE A 154 -2.58 1.58 -36.35
N SER A 155 -3.91 1.60 -36.39
CA SER A 155 -4.73 2.17 -37.46
C SER A 155 -5.73 3.13 -36.83
N LEU A 156 -6.27 4.06 -37.62
CA LEU A 156 -7.36 4.94 -37.21
C LEU A 156 -8.45 4.86 -38.29
N PRO A 157 -9.73 4.99 -37.93
CA PRO A 157 -10.80 5.08 -38.92
C PRO A 157 -10.52 6.17 -39.94
N SER A 158 -10.82 5.90 -41.21
CA SER A 158 -10.48 6.80 -42.32
C SER A 158 -11.13 8.19 -42.22
N ASP A 159 -12.25 8.28 -41.52
CA ASP A 159 -13.04 9.47 -41.24
C ASP A 159 -12.82 10.04 -39.83
N TYR A 160 -11.85 9.50 -39.07
CA TYR A 160 -11.54 9.98 -37.73
C TYR A 160 -11.07 11.43 -37.72
N MET A 161 -11.71 12.23 -36.86
CA MET A 161 -11.37 13.62 -36.63
C MET A 161 -10.75 13.78 -35.24
N TYR A 162 -9.57 14.37 -35.17
CA TYR A 162 -8.91 14.61 -33.88
C TYR A 162 -9.68 15.63 -33.04
N GLU A 163 -10.21 15.17 -31.91
CA GLU A 163 -10.97 15.98 -30.96
C GLU A 163 -10.62 15.62 -29.51
N GLY A 164 -10.66 16.61 -28.63
CA GLY A 164 -10.34 16.43 -27.21
C GLY A 164 -8.85 16.22 -26.97
N LYS A 165 -8.51 15.28 -26.08
CA LYS A 165 -7.12 14.98 -25.71
C LYS A 165 -6.57 13.89 -26.62
N VAL A 166 -5.59 14.21 -27.46
CA VAL A 166 -5.07 13.29 -28.49
C VAL A 166 -3.55 13.21 -28.45
N ALA A 167 -3.00 12.03 -28.76
CA ALA A 167 -1.55 11.79 -28.81
C ALA A 167 -0.95 11.93 -30.22
N TYR A 168 -1.79 12.10 -31.23
CA TYR A 168 -1.42 12.13 -32.65
C TYR A 168 -0.69 10.86 -33.08
N LEU A 169 -1.23 9.70 -32.69
CA LEU A 169 -0.71 8.40 -33.07
C LEU A 169 -0.75 8.24 -34.60
N LYS A 170 0.33 7.66 -35.15
CA LYS A 170 0.47 7.52 -36.61
C LYS A 170 0.14 6.10 -37.02
N SER A 171 -0.71 5.95 -38.04
CA SER A 171 -1.01 4.65 -38.63
C SER A 171 0.27 3.93 -39.10
N GLY A 172 0.34 2.63 -38.89
CA GLY A 172 1.52 1.80 -39.16
C GLY A 172 2.57 1.78 -38.05
N GLN A 173 2.42 2.58 -36.99
CA GLN A 173 3.27 2.45 -35.80
C GLN A 173 2.99 1.12 -35.10
N LYS A 174 4.04 0.48 -34.59
CA LYS A 174 3.93 -0.76 -33.80
C LYS A 174 4.42 -0.52 -32.39
N MET A 175 3.64 -0.96 -31.40
CA MET A 175 4.01 -0.91 -29.99
C MET A 175 3.36 -2.07 -29.24
N THR A 176 3.84 -2.35 -28.03
CA THR A 176 3.21 -3.34 -27.17
C THR A 176 1.87 -2.82 -26.66
N VAL A 177 0.95 -3.74 -26.33
CA VAL A 177 -0.33 -3.43 -25.69
C VAL A 177 -0.11 -2.67 -24.39
N GLU A 178 0.92 -3.01 -23.60
CA GLU A 178 1.31 -2.28 -22.41
C GLU A 178 1.56 -0.79 -22.69
N SER A 179 2.46 -0.47 -23.64
CA SER A 179 2.74 0.93 -24.02
C SER A 179 1.51 1.62 -24.60
N PHE A 180 0.66 0.88 -25.31
CA PHE A 180 -0.57 1.43 -25.86
C PHE A 180 -1.60 1.78 -24.77
N LEU A 181 -1.72 0.95 -23.73
CA LEU A 181 -2.54 1.26 -22.56
C LEU A 181 -2.06 2.49 -21.81
N GLU A 182 -0.76 2.80 -21.81
CA GLU A 182 -0.27 4.07 -21.25
C GLU A 182 -0.88 5.28 -21.99
N PHE A 183 -1.02 5.21 -23.31
CA PHE A 183 -1.72 6.26 -24.06
C PHE A 183 -3.19 6.36 -23.68
N ILE A 184 -3.88 5.23 -23.49
CA ILE A 184 -5.31 5.21 -23.16
C ILE A 184 -5.57 5.65 -21.71
N LEU A 185 -4.83 5.13 -20.74
CA LEU A 185 -5.16 5.26 -19.31
C LEU A 185 -4.38 6.38 -18.61
N ILE A 186 -3.13 6.65 -19.03
CA ILE A 186 -2.29 7.69 -18.41
C ILE A 186 -2.39 8.99 -19.21
N TYR A 187 -2.14 8.90 -20.52
CA TYR A 187 -2.29 10.07 -21.38
C TYR A 187 -3.75 10.39 -21.66
N SER A 188 -4.69 9.44 -21.53
CA SER A 188 -6.10 9.64 -21.84
C SER A 188 -6.31 10.12 -23.28
N ALA A 189 -5.58 9.53 -24.23
CA ALA A 189 -5.66 9.85 -25.65
C ALA A 189 -6.94 9.26 -26.29
N ASN A 190 -7.72 10.12 -26.94
CA ASN A 190 -8.95 9.75 -27.66
C ASN A 190 -8.62 8.98 -28.95
N ASP A 191 -7.57 9.38 -29.67
CA ASP A 191 -7.09 8.70 -30.87
C ASP A 191 -6.63 7.27 -30.58
N ALA A 192 -6.03 7.01 -29.41
CA ALA A 192 -5.73 5.64 -28.98
C ALA A 192 -7.01 4.79 -28.83
N CYS A 193 -8.13 5.36 -28.38
CA CYS A 193 -9.39 4.63 -28.22
C CYS A 193 -10.01 4.27 -29.58
N PHE A 194 -9.94 5.19 -30.55
CA PHE A 194 -10.38 4.89 -31.93
C PHE A 194 -9.44 3.93 -32.66
N ALA A 195 -8.16 3.88 -32.29
CA ALA A 195 -7.27 2.83 -32.76
C ALA A 195 -7.64 1.44 -32.19
N VAL A 196 -8.21 1.36 -30.98
CA VAL A 196 -8.80 0.11 -30.49
C VAL A 196 -9.99 -0.31 -31.35
N VAL A 197 -10.88 0.61 -31.72
CA VAL A 197 -12.04 0.29 -32.59
C VAL A 197 -11.61 -0.47 -33.84
N GLU A 198 -10.58 0.01 -34.53
CA GLU A 198 -10.03 -0.61 -35.76
C GLU A 198 -9.41 -2.00 -35.54
N LEU A 199 -8.97 -2.33 -34.32
CA LEU A 199 -8.46 -3.67 -34.01
C LEU A 199 -9.57 -4.72 -33.93
N PHE A 200 -10.81 -4.31 -33.63
CA PHE A 200 -11.91 -5.22 -33.32
C PHE A 200 -13.03 -5.21 -34.36
N THR A 201 -13.25 -4.09 -35.04
CA THR A 201 -14.44 -3.87 -35.86
C THR A 201 -14.12 -3.01 -37.08
N GLU A 202 -14.83 -3.25 -38.19
CA GLU A 202 -14.72 -2.42 -39.40
C GLU A 202 -15.50 -1.10 -39.30
N ASN A 203 -16.45 -1.00 -38.36
CA ASN A 203 -17.29 0.18 -38.12
C ASN A 203 -17.33 0.52 -36.63
N THR A 204 -17.29 1.81 -36.31
CA THR A 204 -17.42 2.35 -34.95
C THR A 204 -18.71 1.90 -34.26
N ASP A 205 -19.84 1.84 -34.96
CA ASP A 205 -21.11 1.41 -34.36
C ASP A 205 -21.07 -0.04 -33.83
N ASP A 206 -20.33 -0.92 -34.52
CA ASP A 206 -20.18 -2.31 -34.08
C ASP A 206 -19.35 -2.39 -32.80
N PHE A 207 -18.37 -1.50 -32.63
CA PHE A 207 -17.61 -1.40 -31.38
C PHE A 207 -18.50 -0.91 -30.24
N PHE A 208 -19.41 0.03 -30.48
CA PHE A 208 -20.34 0.49 -29.44
C PHE A 208 -21.29 -0.63 -29.01
N ASN A 209 -21.74 -1.45 -29.97
CA ASN A 209 -22.52 -2.65 -29.66
C ASN A 209 -21.70 -3.65 -28.84
N LEU A 210 -20.40 -3.81 -29.12
CA LEU A 210 -19.50 -4.64 -28.32
C LEU A 210 -19.35 -4.09 -26.89
N MET A 211 -19.13 -2.79 -26.71
CA MET A 211 -19.07 -2.14 -25.40
C MET A 211 -20.36 -2.35 -24.60
N ASN A 212 -21.52 -2.15 -25.23
CA ASN A 212 -22.82 -2.31 -24.56
C ASN A 212 -23.22 -3.77 -24.36
N LYS A 213 -22.66 -4.71 -25.14
CA LYS A 213 -22.77 -6.13 -24.83
C LYS A 213 -21.97 -6.46 -23.57
N LYS A 214 -20.76 -5.89 -23.43
CA LYS A 214 -19.93 -6.06 -22.24
C LYS A 214 -20.59 -5.50 -20.98
N THR A 215 -21.29 -4.35 -21.06
CA THR A 215 -22.06 -3.84 -19.91
C THR A 215 -23.11 -4.84 -19.43
N GLN A 216 -23.82 -5.51 -20.36
CA GLN A 216 -24.79 -6.55 -20.02
C GLN A 216 -24.12 -7.78 -19.39
N GLU A 217 -22.98 -8.22 -19.93
CA GLU A 217 -22.21 -9.35 -19.39
C GLU A 217 -21.74 -9.10 -17.95
N LEU A 218 -21.36 -7.86 -17.64
CA LEU A 218 -20.89 -7.45 -16.31
C LEU A 218 -22.03 -7.08 -15.34
N GLY A 219 -23.27 -6.94 -15.82
CA GLY A 219 -24.41 -6.50 -15.01
C GLY A 219 -24.44 -4.98 -14.75
N MET A 220 -23.78 -4.19 -15.61
CA MET A 220 -23.79 -2.72 -15.60
C MET A 220 -25.10 -2.17 -16.21
N ASN A 221 -26.20 -2.30 -15.48
CA ASN A 221 -27.55 -2.09 -16.01
C ASN A 221 -27.92 -0.62 -16.29
N ASN A 222 -27.16 0.35 -15.76
CA ASN A 222 -27.42 1.78 -15.93
C ASN A 222 -26.25 2.45 -16.68
N THR A 223 -25.68 1.75 -17.66
CA THR A 223 -24.63 2.26 -18.54
C THR A 223 -24.99 2.06 -20.01
N ASN A 224 -24.74 3.10 -20.81
CA ASN A 224 -24.82 3.04 -22.26
C ASN A 224 -23.67 3.84 -22.89
N PHE A 225 -22.81 3.15 -23.63
CA PHE A 225 -21.70 3.73 -24.37
C PHE A 225 -22.11 4.09 -25.79
N LYS A 226 -21.61 5.23 -26.28
CA LYS A 226 -21.94 5.83 -27.58
C LYS A 226 -20.70 6.26 -28.37
N ASN A 227 -19.55 6.23 -27.71
CA ASN A 227 -18.21 6.44 -28.24
C ASN A 227 -17.22 5.69 -27.33
N PRO A 228 -15.96 5.49 -27.76
CA PRO A 228 -14.97 4.71 -27.02
C PRO A 228 -14.10 5.58 -26.09
N ASP A 229 -14.22 6.91 -26.15
CA ASP A 229 -13.30 7.85 -25.53
C ASP A 229 -13.93 8.72 -24.43
N GLY A 230 -15.26 8.81 -24.37
CA GLY A 230 -15.98 9.59 -23.38
C GLY A 230 -16.20 11.05 -23.74
N LEU A 231 -16.11 11.43 -25.02
CA LEU A 231 -16.61 12.73 -25.45
C LEU A 231 -18.13 12.85 -25.22
N ASP A 232 -18.60 14.07 -25.00
CA ASP A 232 -20.01 14.32 -24.72
C ASP A 232 -20.88 13.94 -25.92
N GLN A 233 -21.84 13.03 -25.69
CA GLN A 233 -22.76 12.56 -26.72
C GLN A 233 -24.11 12.21 -26.11
N GLU A 234 -25.19 12.54 -26.82
CA GLU A 234 -26.54 12.22 -26.36
C GLU A 234 -26.72 10.71 -26.16
N GLY A 235 -27.24 10.34 -24.99
CA GLY A 235 -27.41 8.94 -24.59
C GLY A 235 -26.12 8.27 -24.11
N HIS A 236 -25.01 8.98 -23.96
CA HIS A 236 -23.78 8.45 -23.35
C HIS A 236 -23.82 8.63 -21.83
N PHE A 237 -23.96 7.54 -21.07
CA PHE A 237 -24.13 7.64 -19.62
C PHE A 237 -23.67 6.39 -18.86
N THR A 238 -23.47 6.54 -17.55
CA THR A 238 -23.17 5.47 -16.60
C THR A 238 -23.66 5.84 -15.20
N THR A 239 -23.45 4.96 -14.22
CA THR A 239 -23.51 5.27 -12.78
C THR A 239 -22.15 5.00 -12.11
N LEU A 240 -21.93 5.53 -10.90
CA LEU A 240 -20.71 5.20 -10.12
C LEU A 240 -20.68 3.73 -9.71
N ASN A 241 -21.84 3.12 -9.46
CA ASN A 241 -21.94 1.68 -9.18
C ASN A 241 -21.52 0.82 -10.38
N ASP A 242 -21.96 1.16 -11.58
CA ASP A 242 -21.54 0.43 -12.77
C ASP A 242 -20.04 0.63 -13.06
N LEU A 243 -19.51 1.83 -12.82
CA LEU A 243 -18.07 2.09 -12.91
C LEU A 243 -17.26 1.32 -11.86
N LEU A 244 -17.80 1.09 -10.66
CA LEU A 244 -17.18 0.23 -9.65
C LEU A 244 -17.10 -1.22 -10.15
N ILE A 245 -18.16 -1.75 -10.74
CA ILE A 245 -18.16 -3.10 -11.35
C ILE A 245 -17.05 -3.21 -12.39
N LEU A 246 -16.98 -2.26 -13.32
CA LEU A 246 -15.95 -2.21 -14.36
C LEU A 246 -14.53 -2.13 -13.76
N SER A 247 -14.35 -1.31 -12.73
CA SER A 247 -13.05 -1.14 -12.05
C SER A 247 -12.61 -2.43 -11.34
N LYS A 248 -13.55 -3.15 -10.71
CA LYS A 248 -13.27 -4.45 -10.08
C LYS A 248 -12.87 -5.52 -11.11
N GLU A 249 -13.54 -5.54 -12.27
CA GLU A 249 -13.20 -6.46 -13.35
C GLU A 249 -11.79 -6.20 -13.88
N LEU A 250 -11.46 -4.95 -14.18
CA LEU A 250 -10.11 -4.55 -14.59
C LEU A 250 -9.06 -4.92 -13.54
N SER A 251 -9.33 -4.67 -12.26
CA SER A 251 -8.40 -5.05 -11.18
C SER A 251 -8.18 -6.56 -11.11
N THR A 252 -9.22 -7.35 -11.39
CA THR A 252 -9.13 -8.82 -11.38
C THR A 252 -8.22 -9.31 -12.50
N ILE A 253 -8.43 -8.82 -13.73
CA ILE A 253 -7.61 -9.18 -14.88
C ILE A 253 -6.16 -8.73 -14.69
N MET A 254 -5.94 -7.51 -14.20
CA MET A 254 -4.58 -6.97 -13.99
C MET A 254 -3.80 -7.72 -12.92
N ASN A 255 -4.48 -8.32 -11.93
CA ASN A 255 -3.82 -9.18 -10.95
C ASN A 255 -3.27 -10.48 -11.54
N CYS A 256 -3.75 -10.91 -12.72
CA CYS A 256 -3.16 -12.06 -13.44
C CYS A 256 -1.80 -11.73 -14.09
N TYR A 257 -1.45 -10.45 -14.19
CA TYR A 257 -0.17 -9.97 -14.74
C TYR A 257 0.88 -9.62 -13.67
N ARG A 258 0.57 -9.80 -12.38
CA ARG A 258 1.51 -9.65 -11.25
C ARG A 258 2.23 -10.96 -10.95
#